data_AF-A0A3M1FPY3-F1
#
_entry.id   AF-A0A3M1FPY3-F1
#
_cell.length_a   1.000
_cell.length_b   1.000
_cell.length_c   1.000
_cell.angle_alpha   90.00
_cell.angle_beta   90.00
_cell.angle_gamma   90.00
#
_symmetry.space_group_name_H-M   'P 1'
#
loop_
_entity.id
_entity.type
_entity.pdbx_description
1 polymer ?
#
loop_
_entity_poly.entity_id
_entity_poly.type
_entity_poly.pdbx_seq_one_letter_code
_entity_poly.pdbx_strand_id
1 'polypeptide(L)'
;VIPVWNGADVIEACLHAVYTHSGAGLREVICVDNASGDASVQVIQQAFPQVRLLRQPINLGFAGGVNAGMRAAAGDVIVLLNQDCLVQPGWLDALLEALDCHPDWGIVGATICTSDGQIHHAGARIQFPLALGVHDTQAHAEERTVDYVTGAVFALRRDVWRTVGALDEGFYPAYYEESDYCYRARRHGYLIGYAPKARAVHLFSNQEWRQAPLRHAVNQHRMRFRFVAKHWDADALTAFFAAESQQIETVANLDDLFARLFAARLIRFSLPDILQRRRQDLALGPDADPEEGVRARVLTNGFSSLVQQTLESIQRHFQTTAPAPVTEPESLRAHEEQLEALDERLERLMHTLHDLQVQQEALLQRIYFRPVAGASPQASWLSDGARLVKRALSFFSGREFRLQARLSTLHTYRLNLVDEILGVQAERARIQEQLRARQMHLLTSQWTHELTELRQNVRLLERLHEYDVL
;
A
#
# COMPACT_ATOMS: atom_id res chain seq x y z
N VAL A 1 -6.48 24.94 -10.17
CA VAL A 1 -5.78 24.07 -11.14
C VAL A 1 -5.93 22.65 -10.67
N ILE A 2 -6.53 21.80 -11.50
CA ILE A 2 -6.81 20.39 -11.17
C ILE A 2 -6.10 19.52 -12.22
N PRO A 3 -4.98 18.85 -11.89
CA PRO A 3 -4.43 17.82 -12.77
C PRO A 3 -5.39 16.63 -12.78
N VAL A 4 -5.68 16.13 -13.98
CA VAL A 4 -6.64 15.04 -14.23
C VAL A 4 -5.93 13.90 -14.93
N TRP A 5 -6.05 12.69 -14.39
CA TRP A 5 -5.59 11.47 -15.05
C TRP A 5 -6.50 10.31 -14.65
N ASN A 6 -7.21 9.74 -15.63
CA ASN A 6 -8.12 8.62 -15.44
C ASN A 6 -9.11 8.80 -14.27
N GLY A 7 -9.70 9.99 -14.14
CA GLY A 7 -10.55 10.38 -13.00
C GLY A 7 -12.04 10.45 -13.30
N ALA A 8 -12.57 9.70 -14.27
CA ALA A 8 -13.97 9.80 -14.70
C ALA A 8 -14.99 9.55 -13.57
N ASP A 9 -14.61 8.75 -12.57
CA ASP A 9 -15.43 8.38 -11.42
C ASP A 9 -15.45 9.44 -10.31
N VAL A 10 -14.50 10.39 -10.31
CA VAL A 10 -14.30 11.35 -9.21
C VAL A 10 -14.43 12.81 -9.62
N ILE A 11 -14.06 13.13 -10.87
CA ILE A 11 -13.86 14.53 -11.28
C ILE A 11 -15.15 15.35 -11.26
N GLU A 12 -16.29 14.72 -11.57
CA GLU A 12 -17.59 15.39 -11.54
C GLU A 12 -17.94 15.84 -10.13
N ALA A 13 -17.76 14.99 -9.12
CA ALA A 13 -18.02 15.31 -7.73
C ALA A 13 -17.06 16.41 -7.22
N CYS A 14 -15.79 16.36 -7.59
CA CYS A 14 -14.80 17.39 -7.27
C CYS A 14 -15.22 18.76 -7.86
N LEU A 15 -15.56 18.81 -9.15
CA LEU A 15 -15.96 20.05 -9.80
C LEU A 15 -17.28 20.62 -9.25
N HIS A 16 -18.26 19.76 -8.95
CA HIS A 16 -19.46 20.19 -8.25
C HIS A 16 -19.15 20.82 -6.89
N ALA A 17 -18.27 20.20 -6.09
CA ALA A 17 -17.86 20.75 -4.80
C ALA A 17 -17.17 22.11 -4.97
N VAL A 18 -16.27 22.25 -5.95
CA VAL A 18 -15.59 23.52 -6.25
C VAL A 18 -16.59 24.63 -6.58
N TYR A 19 -17.51 24.42 -7.53
CA TYR A 19 -18.47 25.45 -7.91
C TYR A 19 -19.51 25.74 -6.82
N THR A 20 -19.81 24.78 -5.95
CA THR A 20 -20.79 24.95 -4.87
C THR A 20 -20.19 25.68 -3.66
N HIS A 21 -18.91 25.44 -3.35
CA HIS A 21 -18.34 25.81 -2.05
C HIS A 21 -17.27 26.89 -2.07
N SER A 22 -16.82 27.34 -3.26
CA SER A 22 -15.72 28.31 -3.37
C SER A 22 -16.14 29.78 -3.30
N GLY A 23 -17.44 30.08 -3.34
CA GLY A 23 -17.94 31.45 -3.20
C GLY A 23 -17.46 32.42 -4.31
N ALA A 24 -17.45 33.71 -3.99
CA ALA A 24 -17.13 34.78 -4.94
C ALA A 24 -15.63 34.91 -5.27
N GLY A 25 -14.76 34.30 -4.46
CA GLY A 25 -13.31 34.29 -4.70
C GLY A 25 -12.89 33.46 -5.92
N LEU A 26 -13.74 32.54 -6.39
CA LEU A 26 -13.44 31.69 -7.53
C LEU A 26 -13.46 32.48 -8.85
N ARG A 27 -12.30 32.59 -9.51
CA ARG A 27 -12.16 33.32 -10.78
C ARG A 27 -12.21 32.43 -12.01
N GLU A 28 -11.51 31.31 -11.98
CA GLU A 28 -11.44 30.34 -13.07
C GLU A 28 -11.12 28.95 -12.53
N VAL A 29 -11.55 27.91 -13.25
CA VAL A 29 -11.17 26.53 -12.99
C VAL A 29 -10.46 26.00 -14.23
N ILE A 30 -9.24 25.52 -14.04
CA ILE A 30 -8.42 24.91 -15.09
C ILE A 30 -8.23 23.45 -14.75
N CYS A 31 -8.73 22.56 -15.60
CA CYS A 31 -8.43 21.14 -15.55
C CYS A 31 -7.34 20.82 -16.57
N VAL A 32 -6.34 20.04 -16.17
CA VAL A 32 -5.24 19.61 -17.05
C VAL A 32 -5.31 18.10 -17.22
N ASP A 33 -5.83 17.65 -18.34
CA ASP A 33 -5.88 16.23 -18.72
C ASP A 33 -4.47 15.74 -19.10
N ASN A 34 -3.90 14.87 -18.28
CA ASN A 34 -2.59 14.23 -18.44
C ASN A 34 -2.69 12.96 -19.30
N ALA A 35 -3.29 13.10 -20.49
CA ALA A 35 -3.53 12.01 -21.44
C ALA A 35 -4.33 10.84 -20.85
N SER A 36 -5.50 11.15 -20.28
CA SER A 36 -6.42 10.14 -19.75
C SER A 36 -6.93 9.21 -20.86
N GLY A 37 -7.05 7.92 -20.52
CA GLY A 37 -7.61 6.89 -21.39
C GLY A 37 -9.09 6.60 -21.14
N ASP A 38 -9.69 7.23 -20.14
CA ASP A 38 -11.07 7.02 -19.70
C ASP A 38 -12.03 8.13 -20.19
N ALA A 39 -13.21 8.23 -19.56
CA ALA A 39 -14.25 9.20 -19.91
C ALA A 39 -14.09 10.58 -19.24
N SER A 40 -13.01 10.84 -18.49
CA SER A 40 -12.87 12.05 -17.66
C SER A 40 -12.95 13.34 -18.48
N VAL A 41 -12.35 13.37 -19.67
CA VAL A 41 -12.41 14.50 -20.61
C VAL A 41 -13.85 14.78 -21.05
N GLN A 42 -14.59 13.74 -21.42
CA GLN A 42 -15.98 13.85 -21.88
C GLN A 42 -16.87 14.37 -20.75
N VAL A 43 -16.70 13.86 -19.52
CA VAL A 43 -17.43 14.31 -18.33
C VAL A 43 -17.21 15.82 -18.11
N ILE A 44 -15.96 16.28 -18.12
CA ILE A 44 -15.65 17.71 -17.93
C ILE A 44 -16.29 18.56 -19.02
N GLN A 45 -16.14 18.18 -20.29
CA GLN A 45 -16.66 18.95 -21.42
C GLN A 45 -18.18 19.05 -21.44
N GLN A 46 -18.88 18.00 -21.02
CA GLN A 46 -20.35 17.92 -21.05
C GLN A 46 -20.98 18.59 -19.82
N ALA A 47 -20.50 18.27 -18.62
CA ALA A 47 -21.11 18.73 -17.37
C ALA A 47 -20.58 20.10 -16.92
N PHE A 48 -19.35 20.48 -17.32
CA PHE A 48 -18.70 21.72 -16.88
C PHE A 48 -18.05 22.49 -18.05
N PRO A 49 -18.82 22.92 -19.07
CA PRO A 49 -18.28 23.62 -20.24
C PRO A 49 -17.55 24.94 -19.92
N GLN A 50 -17.79 25.51 -18.73
CA GLN A 50 -17.08 26.69 -18.22
C GLN A 50 -15.66 26.39 -17.71
N VAL A 51 -15.32 25.11 -17.47
CA VAL A 51 -13.96 24.71 -17.08
C VAL A 51 -13.03 24.84 -18.28
N ARG A 52 -11.89 25.50 -18.07
CA ARG A 52 -10.83 25.55 -19.08
C ARG A 52 -10.07 24.23 -19.06
N LEU A 53 -10.36 23.37 -20.02
CA LEU A 53 -9.68 22.08 -20.16
C LEU A 53 -8.41 22.21 -21.03
N LEU A 54 -7.26 21.84 -20.48
CA LEU A 54 -5.98 21.73 -21.18
C LEU A 54 -5.65 20.26 -21.37
N ARG A 55 -5.46 19.80 -22.61
CA ARG A 55 -5.12 18.40 -22.91
C ARG A 55 -3.65 18.26 -23.21
N GLN A 56 -2.97 17.37 -22.48
CA GLN A 56 -1.58 17.01 -22.73
C GLN A 56 -1.51 15.80 -23.66
N PRO A 57 -0.53 15.75 -24.58
CA PRO A 57 -0.37 14.64 -25.51
C PRO A 57 0.18 13.37 -24.84
N ILE A 58 0.77 13.51 -23.66
CA ILE A 58 1.36 12.44 -22.84
C ILE A 58 1.08 12.71 -21.36
N ASN A 59 1.17 11.69 -20.52
CA ASN A 59 1.10 11.87 -19.07
C ASN A 59 2.40 12.52 -18.57
N LEU A 60 2.32 13.76 -18.10
CA LEU A 60 3.46 14.55 -17.61
C LEU A 60 3.74 14.32 -16.11
N GLY A 61 3.02 13.40 -15.46
CA GLY A 61 3.01 13.26 -14.01
C GLY A 61 2.33 14.45 -13.32
N PHE A 62 2.33 14.43 -11.99
CA PHE A 62 1.67 15.46 -11.18
C PHE A 62 2.30 16.84 -11.40
N ALA A 63 3.62 16.96 -11.21
CA ALA A 63 4.33 18.22 -11.35
C ALA A 63 4.17 18.85 -12.74
N GLY A 64 4.29 18.06 -13.82
CA GLY A 64 4.16 18.57 -15.18
C GLY A 64 2.73 19.02 -15.53
N GLY A 65 1.72 18.25 -15.10
CA GLY A 65 0.30 18.63 -15.26
C GLY A 65 -0.05 19.90 -14.49
N VAL A 66 0.39 19.99 -13.23
CA VAL A 66 0.27 21.20 -12.40
C VAL A 66 0.95 22.39 -13.07
N ASN A 67 2.20 22.25 -13.51
CA ASN A 67 2.95 23.31 -14.17
C ASN A 67 2.25 23.85 -15.42
N ALA A 68 1.66 22.97 -16.24
CA ALA A 68 0.88 23.38 -17.41
C ALA A 68 -0.33 24.23 -17.01
N GLY A 69 -1.04 23.85 -15.94
CA GLY A 69 -2.17 24.61 -15.42
C GLY A 69 -1.76 25.94 -14.78
N MET A 70 -0.68 25.98 -13.99
CA MET A 70 -0.18 27.21 -13.38
C MET A 70 0.25 28.24 -14.43
N ARG A 71 0.89 27.79 -15.53
CA ARG A 71 1.24 28.67 -16.66
C ARG A 71 0.02 29.30 -17.33
N ALA A 72 -1.10 28.59 -17.36
CA ALA A 72 -2.32 29.05 -17.99
C ALA A 72 -3.19 29.92 -17.07
N ALA A 73 -3.01 29.83 -15.75
CA ALA A 73 -3.79 30.56 -14.75
C ALA A 73 -3.49 32.07 -14.78
N ALA A 74 -4.53 32.88 -14.53
CA ALA A 74 -4.46 34.34 -14.44
C ALA A 74 -4.69 34.91 -13.02
N GLY A 75 -5.29 34.15 -12.10
CA GLY A 75 -5.60 34.63 -10.74
C GLY A 75 -4.39 34.98 -9.86
N ASP A 76 -4.54 35.92 -8.92
CA ASP A 76 -3.48 36.39 -8.01
C ASP A 76 -3.02 35.32 -7.01
N VAL A 77 -3.94 34.42 -6.65
CA VAL A 77 -3.68 33.18 -5.91
C VAL A 77 -3.98 32.01 -6.83
N ILE A 78 -3.06 31.06 -6.90
CA ILE A 78 -3.22 29.81 -7.62
C ILE A 78 -3.48 28.73 -6.59
N VAL A 79 -4.55 27.95 -6.77
CA VAL A 79 -4.85 26.80 -5.91
C VAL A 79 -4.72 25.52 -6.70
N LEU A 80 -3.88 24.61 -6.24
CA LEU A 80 -3.82 23.23 -6.72
C LEU A 80 -4.84 22.40 -5.93
N LEU A 81 -5.58 21.57 -6.64
CA LEU A 81 -6.61 20.71 -6.07
C LEU A 81 -6.57 19.36 -6.80
N ASN A 82 -6.53 18.25 -6.06
CA ASN A 82 -6.62 16.93 -6.68
C ASN A 82 -8.01 16.66 -7.26
N GLN A 83 -8.07 15.86 -8.32
CA GLN A 83 -9.31 15.49 -9.01
C GLN A 83 -10.32 14.73 -8.13
N ASP A 84 -9.88 14.20 -6.99
CA ASP A 84 -10.66 13.41 -6.04
C ASP A 84 -10.86 14.09 -4.66
N CYS A 85 -10.65 15.41 -4.60
CA CYS A 85 -10.97 16.22 -3.44
C CYS A 85 -12.41 16.75 -3.48
N LEU A 86 -13.15 16.55 -2.40
CA LEU A 86 -14.41 17.23 -2.12
C LEU A 86 -14.16 18.36 -1.12
N VAL A 87 -14.02 19.57 -1.64
CA VAL A 87 -13.84 20.78 -0.83
C VAL A 87 -15.11 21.11 -0.03
N GLN A 88 -14.97 21.67 1.17
CA GLN A 88 -16.08 22.01 2.06
C GLN A 88 -16.51 23.49 1.94
N PRO A 89 -17.72 23.88 2.40
CA PRO A 89 -18.16 25.27 2.37
C PRO A 89 -17.15 26.24 2.99
N GLY A 90 -16.81 27.32 2.28
CA GLY A 90 -15.89 28.37 2.75
C GLY A 90 -14.41 28.01 2.70
N TRP A 91 -14.03 26.87 2.09
CA TRP A 91 -12.64 26.43 2.02
C TRP A 91 -11.72 27.47 1.35
N LEU A 92 -12.17 28.04 0.22
CA LEU A 92 -11.37 28.99 -0.56
C LEU A 92 -11.24 30.31 0.20
N ASP A 93 -12.33 30.82 0.77
CA ASP A 93 -12.32 32.04 1.58
C ASP A 93 -11.35 31.91 2.76
N ALA A 94 -11.32 30.75 3.43
CA ALA A 94 -10.38 30.49 4.52
C ALA A 94 -8.90 30.46 4.06
N LEU A 95 -8.60 29.93 2.87
CA LEU A 95 -7.24 29.96 2.32
C LEU A 95 -6.82 31.39 1.96
N LEU A 96 -7.73 32.17 1.38
CA LEU A 96 -7.49 33.57 1.01
C LEU A 96 -7.33 34.45 2.27
N GLU A 97 -8.20 34.29 3.28
CA GLU A 97 -8.11 34.99 4.56
C GLU A 97 -6.76 34.71 5.26
N ALA A 98 -6.31 33.46 5.25
CA ALA A 98 -5.01 33.10 5.84
C ALA A 98 -3.84 33.76 5.09
N LEU A 99 -3.88 33.80 3.75
CA LEU A 99 -2.87 34.56 3.00
C LEU A 99 -2.97 36.06 3.30
N ASP A 100 -4.16 36.65 3.34
CA ASP A 100 -4.29 38.09 3.60
C ASP A 100 -3.84 38.49 5.02
N CYS A 101 -4.12 37.65 6.03
CA CYS A 101 -3.69 37.87 7.41
C CYS A 101 -2.19 37.67 7.63
N HIS A 102 -1.54 36.82 6.83
CA HIS A 102 -0.10 36.51 6.95
C HIS A 102 0.64 36.83 5.63
N PRO A 103 1.08 38.08 5.42
CA PRO A 103 1.76 38.49 4.19
C PRO A 103 3.08 37.75 3.90
N ASP A 104 3.73 37.21 4.93
CA ASP A 104 4.94 36.39 4.84
C ASP A 104 4.66 34.93 4.43
N TRP A 105 3.39 34.49 4.49
CA TRP A 105 2.98 33.18 3.99
C TRP A 105 2.87 33.23 2.47
N GLY A 106 3.73 32.45 1.82
CA GLY A 106 3.72 32.31 0.36
C GLY A 106 2.80 31.18 -0.10
N ILE A 107 2.64 30.16 0.73
CA ILE A 107 1.87 28.95 0.47
C ILE A 107 1.00 28.65 1.69
N VAL A 108 -0.23 28.20 1.48
CA VAL A 108 -1.12 27.74 2.54
C VAL A 108 -1.85 26.45 2.13
N GLY A 109 -1.95 25.50 3.07
CA GLY A 109 -2.70 24.26 2.89
C GLY A 109 -3.91 24.16 3.80
N ALA A 110 -4.78 23.19 3.48
CA ALA A 110 -6.03 22.93 4.19
C ALA A 110 -5.92 21.71 5.12
N THR A 111 -6.93 21.55 5.99
CA THR A 111 -7.21 20.27 6.67
C THR A 111 -7.76 19.27 5.64
N ILE A 112 -7.08 18.14 5.49
CA ILE A 112 -7.55 17.06 4.62
C ILE A 112 -8.04 15.90 5.47
N CYS A 113 -9.30 15.53 5.25
CA CYS A 113 -9.94 14.39 5.88
C CYS A 113 -10.07 13.21 4.91
N THR A 114 -10.07 12.00 5.42
CA THR A 114 -10.54 10.81 4.72
C THR A 114 -12.08 10.79 4.65
N SER A 115 -12.64 9.88 3.84
CA SER A 115 -14.09 9.73 3.67
C SER A 115 -14.83 9.31 4.95
N ASP A 116 -14.16 8.69 5.91
CA ASP A 116 -14.68 8.37 7.25
C ASP A 116 -14.51 9.52 8.25
N GLY A 117 -14.00 10.67 7.81
CA GLY A 117 -13.89 11.90 8.60
C GLY A 117 -12.62 12.03 9.45
N GLN A 118 -11.69 11.08 9.39
CA GLN A 118 -10.41 11.19 10.09
C GLN A 118 -9.52 12.23 9.42
N ILE A 119 -8.75 12.98 10.21
CA ILE A 119 -7.76 13.92 9.66
C ILE A 119 -6.55 13.12 9.19
N HIS A 120 -6.23 13.26 7.91
CA HIS A 120 -5.07 12.65 7.28
C HIS A 120 -3.93 13.64 7.07
N HIS A 121 -4.25 14.94 7.02
CA HIS A 121 -3.25 15.99 6.90
C HIS A 121 -3.75 17.30 7.54
N ALA A 122 -2.94 17.84 8.44
CA ALA A 122 -3.09 19.15 9.05
C ALA A 122 -1.77 19.93 9.01
N GLY A 123 -1.06 19.82 7.88
CA GLY A 123 0.34 20.20 7.72
C GLY A 123 1.29 19.04 7.93
N ALA A 124 2.56 19.21 7.56
CA ALA A 124 3.55 18.17 7.63
C ALA A 124 4.98 18.69 7.86
N ARG A 125 5.85 17.77 8.30
CA ARG A 125 7.28 18.02 8.54
C ARG A 125 8.16 17.02 7.81
N ILE A 126 9.36 17.44 7.41
CA ILE A 126 10.38 16.52 6.87
C ILE A 126 11.28 16.09 8.04
N GLN A 127 11.14 14.83 8.45
CA GLN A 127 11.84 14.29 9.61
C GLN A 127 13.33 14.05 9.29
N PHE A 128 14.20 14.84 9.91
CA PHE A 128 15.63 14.58 9.96
C PHE A 128 15.95 13.37 10.87
N PRO A 129 16.95 12.52 10.55
CA PRO A 129 17.82 12.56 9.37
C PRO A 129 17.32 11.73 8.19
N LEU A 130 16.14 11.12 8.25
CA LEU A 130 15.69 10.21 7.18
C LEU A 130 14.96 10.90 6.03
N ALA A 131 14.65 12.20 6.14
CA ALA A 131 13.82 12.94 5.20
C ALA A 131 12.42 12.35 5.01
N LEU A 132 11.88 11.66 6.00
CA LEU A 132 10.52 11.11 5.92
C LEU A 132 9.50 12.24 6.03
N GLY A 133 8.57 12.31 5.08
CA GLY A 133 7.40 13.17 5.19
C GLY A 133 6.45 12.66 6.27
N VAL A 134 6.29 13.41 7.36
CA VAL A 134 5.40 13.07 8.48
C VAL A 134 4.24 14.07 8.50
N HIS A 135 3.04 13.57 8.19
CA HIS A 135 1.81 14.34 8.19
C HIS A 135 1.26 14.44 9.62
N ASP A 136 0.87 15.64 10.03
CA ASP A 136 0.11 15.86 11.26
C ASP A 136 -1.33 15.39 11.02
N THR A 137 -1.82 14.50 11.88
CA THR A 137 -3.16 13.90 11.80
C THR A 137 -4.07 14.37 12.93
N GLN A 138 -3.64 15.39 13.69
CA GLN A 138 -4.42 15.95 14.78
C GLN A 138 -5.27 17.12 14.30
N ALA A 139 -6.37 17.36 15.02
CA ALA A 139 -7.17 18.56 14.82
C ALA A 139 -6.48 19.75 15.46
N HIS A 140 -6.37 20.85 14.70
CA HIS A 140 -5.82 22.11 15.16
C HIS A 140 -6.85 23.21 14.97
N ALA A 141 -6.98 24.10 15.94
CA ALA A 141 -7.90 25.24 15.87
C ALA A 141 -7.21 26.50 15.31
N GLU A 142 -5.89 26.60 15.46
CA GLU A 142 -5.11 27.77 15.14
C GLU A 142 -4.35 27.61 13.83
N GLU A 143 -4.22 28.72 13.11
CA GLU A 143 -3.31 28.89 12.00
C GLU A 143 -1.86 28.76 12.48
N ARG A 144 -1.02 28.04 11.74
CA ARG A 144 0.37 27.79 12.11
C ARG A 144 1.26 27.59 10.90
N THR A 145 2.56 27.77 11.11
CA THR A 145 3.58 27.45 10.12
C THR A 145 3.98 25.98 10.19
N VAL A 146 4.31 25.41 9.03
CA VAL A 146 4.69 24.01 8.84
C VAL A 146 5.86 23.89 7.85
N ASP A 147 6.44 22.69 7.67
CA ASP A 147 7.49 22.54 6.65
C ASP A 147 6.92 22.47 5.24
N TYR A 148 5.82 21.74 5.08
CA TYR A 148 5.11 21.62 3.81
C TYR A 148 3.63 21.27 4.03
N VAL A 149 2.84 21.46 2.97
CA VAL A 149 1.46 21.02 2.87
C VAL A 149 1.29 20.10 1.66
N THR A 150 0.30 19.21 1.69
CA THR A 150 0.07 18.24 0.60
C THR A 150 -0.42 18.91 -0.69
N GLY A 151 -0.08 18.33 -1.83
CA GLY A 151 -0.59 18.75 -3.15
C GLY A 151 -2.12 18.61 -3.32
N ALA A 152 -2.80 17.92 -2.40
CA ALA A 152 -4.25 17.74 -2.46
C ALA A 152 -5.03 19.06 -2.39
N VAL A 153 -4.60 19.98 -1.52
CA VAL A 153 -5.07 21.38 -1.49
C VAL A 153 -3.88 22.27 -1.17
N PHE A 154 -3.40 23.00 -2.17
CA PHE A 154 -2.17 23.79 -2.09
C PHE A 154 -2.41 25.16 -2.72
N ALA A 155 -2.63 26.18 -1.90
CA ALA A 155 -2.75 27.55 -2.38
C ALA A 155 -1.39 28.25 -2.32
N LEU A 156 -1.04 28.97 -3.39
CA LEU A 156 0.17 29.79 -3.45
C LEU A 156 -0.12 31.12 -4.11
N ARG A 157 0.58 32.15 -3.67
CA ARG A 157 0.54 33.45 -4.35
C ARG A 157 1.24 33.38 -5.72
N ARG A 158 0.78 34.18 -6.67
CA ARG A 158 1.39 34.26 -8.01
C ARG A 158 2.82 34.79 -7.97
N ASP A 159 3.14 35.71 -7.06
CA ASP A 159 4.50 36.22 -6.89
C ASP A 159 5.46 35.14 -6.39
N VAL A 160 5.02 34.25 -5.49
CA VAL A 160 5.79 33.07 -5.06
C VAL A 160 6.10 32.19 -6.26
N TRP A 161 5.14 31.92 -7.14
CA TRP A 161 5.41 31.17 -8.37
C TRP A 161 6.39 31.89 -9.32
N ARG A 162 6.29 33.22 -9.44
CA ARG A 162 7.24 34.01 -10.25
C ARG A 162 8.66 33.99 -9.67
N THR A 163 8.80 33.97 -8.35
CA THR A 163 10.08 33.98 -7.64
C THR A 163 10.71 32.59 -7.59
N VAL A 164 9.94 31.58 -7.15
CA VAL A 164 10.41 30.22 -6.92
C VAL A 164 10.51 29.43 -8.23
N GLY A 165 9.64 29.73 -9.21
CA GLY A 165 9.56 29.04 -10.49
C GLY A 165 8.61 27.84 -10.47
N ALA A 166 8.76 26.94 -11.45
CA ALA A 166 7.91 25.76 -11.60
C ALA A 166 8.24 24.64 -10.59
N LEU A 167 7.29 23.73 -10.35
CA LEU A 167 7.57 22.46 -9.66
C LEU A 167 8.63 21.67 -10.43
N ASP A 168 9.45 20.89 -9.73
CA ASP A 168 10.46 20.07 -10.36
C ASP A 168 9.85 18.79 -10.96
N GLU A 169 9.73 18.78 -12.29
CA GLU A 169 9.18 17.65 -13.06
C GLU A 169 10.03 16.36 -12.96
N GLY A 170 11.24 16.44 -12.39
CA GLY A 170 12.03 15.24 -12.06
C GLY A 170 11.45 14.42 -10.89
N PHE A 171 10.47 14.95 -10.16
CA PHE A 171 9.64 14.18 -9.23
C PHE A 171 8.51 13.43 -9.98
N TYR A 172 8.89 12.66 -10.99
CA TYR A 172 7.95 11.91 -11.84
C TYR A 172 7.81 10.46 -11.35
N PRO A 173 6.59 9.89 -11.28
CA PRO A 173 5.33 10.49 -11.71
C PRO A 173 4.64 11.38 -10.65
N ALA A 174 5.00 11.25 -9.37
CA ALA A 174 4.48 12.03 -8.24
C ALA A 174 5.28 11.74 -6.96
N TYR A 175 4.89 12.43 -5.88
CA TYR A 175 5.43 12.49 -4.52
C TYR A 175 6.71 13.33 -4.34
N TYR A 176 6.74 14.08 -3.22
CA TYR A 176 7.79 15.02 -2.80
C TYR A 176 7.91 16.29 -3.65
N GLU A 177 7.21 16.44 -4.77
CA GLU A 177 7.22 17.68 -5.55
C GLU A 177 6.69 18.88 -4.76
N GLU A 178 5.65 18.68 -3.93
CA GLU A 178 5.11 19.73 -3.06
C GLU A 178 6.05 20.03 -1.90
N SER A 179 6.72 19.01 -1.35
CA SER A 179 7.73 19.16 -0.30
C SER A 179 8.97 19.88 -0.83
N ASP A 180 9.44 19.54 -2.03
CA ASP A 180 10.48 20.26 -2.78
C ASP A 180 10.12 21.72 -2.98
N TYR A 181 8.88 21.97 -3.44
CA TYR A 181 8.42 23.32 -3.72
C TYR A 181 8.34 24.17 -2.45
N CYS A 182 7.80 23.63 -1.35
CA CYS A 182 7.75 24.30 -0.05
C CYS A 182 9.16 24.57 0.49
N TYR A 183 10.07 23.60 0.35
CA TYR A 183 11.47 23.76 0.78
C TYR A 183 12.18 24.87 -0.02
N ARG A 184 11.97 24.93 -1.34
CA ARG A 184 12.47 26.02 -2.19
C ARG A 184 11.85 27.36 -1.82
N ALA A 185 10.53 27.43 -1.61
CA ALA A 185 9.84 28.65 -1.20
C ALA A 185 10.39 29.19 0.13
N ARG A 186 10.64 28.32 1.11
CA ARG A 186 11.29 28.68 2.38
C ARG A 186 12.69 29.23 2.21
N ARG A 187 13.48 28.74 1.23
CA ARG A 187 14.80 29.32 0.91
C ARG A 187 14.71 30.73 0.33
N HIS A 188 13.58 31.09 -0.27
CA HIS A 188 13.29 32.46 -0.70
C HIS A 188 12.63 33.32 0.39
N GLY A 189 12.57 32.84 1.64
CA GLY A 189 12.05 33.57 2.79
C GLY A 189 10.53 33.50 2.97
N TYR A 190 9.82 32.74 2.15
CA TYR A 190 8.39 32.54 2.32
C TYR A 190 8.09 31.50 3.40
N LEU A 191 7.09 31.76 4.24
CA LEU A 191 6.57 30.76 5.16
C LEU A 191 5.48 29.91 4.52
N ILE A 192 5.32 28.70 5.06
CA ILE A 192 4.28 27.75 4.66
C ILE A 192 3.25 27.69 5.77
N GLY A 193 2.05 28.12 5.47
CA GLY A 193 0.92 28.16 6.37
C GLY A 193 0.06 26.91 6.32
N TYR A 194 -0.63 26.67 7.42
CA TYR A 194 -1.74 25.74 7.51
C TYR A 194 -2.98 26.49 8.02
N ALA A 195 -4.07 26.41 7.27
CA ALA A 195 -5.35 27.06 7.57
C ALA A 195 -6.39 26.00 8.00
N PRO A 196 -6.65 25.82 9.30
CA PRO A 196 -7.54 24.75 9.80
C PRO A 196 -9.00 24.90 9.36
N LYS A 197 -9.45 26.15 9.12
CA LYS A 197 -10.81 26.45 8.63
C LYS A 197 -11.01 25.99 7.18
N ALA A 198 -9.94 25.92 6.37
CA ALA A 198 -10.01 25.36 5.04
C ALA A 198 -10.05 23.83 5.16
N ARG A 199 -11.07 23.19 4.59
CA ARG A 199 -11.28 21.74 4.73
C ARG A 199 -11.64 21.09 3.40
N ALA A 200 -11.12 19.90 3.18
CA ALA A 200 -11.50 19.03 2.07
C ALA A 200 -11.50 17.56 2.50
N VAL A 201 -12.36 16.76 1.87
CA VAL A 201 -12.34 15.30 1.97
C VAL A 201 -11.61 14.74 0.76
N HIS A 202 -10.59 13.93 0.95
CA HIS A 202 -9.85 13.26 -0.12
C HIS A 202 -10.37 11.84 -0.27
N LEU A 203 -11.02 11.55 -1.40
CA LEU A 203 -11.74 10.29 -1.61
C LEU A 203 -10.80 9.09 -1.81
N PHE A 204 -9.62 9.28 -2.40
CA PHE A 204 -8.71 8.17 -2.75
C PHE A 204 -7.29 8.40 -2.26
N SER A 205 -6.94 7.87 -1.10
CA SER A 205 -5.53 7.57 -0.84
C SER A 205 -5.15 6.25 -1.53
N ASN A 206 -4.74 6.35 -2.81
CA ASN A 206 -3.83 5.41 -3.47
C ASN A 206 -4.33 3.99 -3.82
N GLN A 207 -5.52 3.81 -4.42
CA GLN A 207 -5.98 2.46 -4.81
C GLN A 207 -5.08 1.77 -5.85
N GLU A 208 -4.60 2.46 -6.88
CA GLU A 208 -3.72 1.86 -7.89
C GLU A 208 -2.37 1.42 -7.31
N TRP A 209 -1.76 2.26 -6.45
CA TRP A 209 -0.50 1.92 -5.78
C TRP A 209 -0.62 0.74 -4.81
N ARG A 210 -1.80 0.53 -4.21
CA ARG A 210 -2.07 -0.68 -3.38
C ARG A 210 -1.99 -1.97 -4.18
N GLN A 211 -2.20 -1.93 -5.50
CA GLN A 211 -2.08 -3.09 -6.39
C GLN A 211 -0.63 -3.39 -6.79
N ALA A 212 0.32 -2.48 -6.53
CA ALA A 212 1.73 -2.63 -6.85
C ALA A 212 2.64 -2.09 -5.72
N PRO A 213 2.63 -2.70 -4.52
CA PRO A 213 3.29 -2.17 -3.31
C PRO A 213 4.79 -1.95 -3.49
N LEU A 214 5.51 -2.87 -4.14
CA LEU A 214 6.94 -2.69 -4.44
C LEU A 214 7.20 -1.47 -5.33
N ARG A 215 6.43 -1.29 -6.42
CA ARG A 215 6.59 -0.13 -7.30
C ARG A 215 6.30 1.18 -6.57
N HIS A 216 5.29 1.17 -5.69
CA HIS A 216 4.99 2.30 -4.84
C HIS A 216 6.15 2.64 -3.90
N ALA A 217 6.67 1.64 -3.18
CA ALA A 217 7.80 1.82 -2.26
C ALA A 217 9.06 2.30 -3.00
N VAL A 218 9.38 1.73 -4.18
CA VAL A 218 10.50 2.19 -5.02
C VAL A 218 10.33 3.68 -5.33
N ASN A 219 9.12 4.10 -5.73
CA ASN A 219 8.87 5.49 -6.04
C ASN A 219 9.01 6.40 -4.81
N GLN A 220 8.45 6.01 -3.67
CA GLN A 220 8.57 6.77 -2.41
C GLN A 220 10.02 6.98 -2.00
N HIS A 221 10.84 5.91 -1.99
CA HIS A 221 12.26 6.06 -1.66
C HIS A 221 13.01 6.86 -2.72
N ARG A 222 12.73 6.65 -4.02
CA ARG A 222 13.38 7.41 -5.10
C ARG A 222 13.11 8.90 -4.98
N MET A 223 11.86 9.30 -4.73
CA MET A 223 11.49 10.70 -4.56
C MET A 223 12.10 11.31 -3.29
N ARG A 224 12.08 10.58 -2.17
CA ARG A 224 12.75 11.00 -0.92
C ARG A 224 14.26 11.19 -1.12
N PHE A 225 14.92 10.25 -1.78
CA PHE A 225 16.35 10.29 -2.06
C PHE A 225 16.70 11.43 -3.04
N ARG A 226 15.85 11.70 -4.04
CA ARG A 226 15.98 12.86 -4.92
C ARG A 226 15.91 14.16 -4.11
N PHE A 227 14.92 14.30 -3.22
CA PHE A 227 14.79 15.46 -2.34
C PHE A 227 16.06 15.68 -1.51
N VAL A 228 16.58 14.63 -0.88
CA VAL A 228 17.81 14.68 -0.09
C VAL A 228 19.00 15.12 -0.95
N ALA A 229 19.21 14.45 -2.09
CA ALA A 229 20.32 14.77 -3.01
C ALA A 229 20.25 16.20 -3.53
N LYS A 230 19.03 16.68 -3.80
CA LYS A 230 18.78 18.02 -4.31
C LYS A 230 18.99 19.10 -3.26
N HIS A 231 18.72 18.85 -1.97
CA HIS A 231 18.61 19.92 -0.97
C HIS A 231 19.68 19.95 0.12
N TRP A 232 20.07 18.80 0.65
CA TRP A 232 20.88 18.72 1.87
C TRP A 232 22.36 18.99 1.62
N ASP A 233 23.01 19.63 2.59
CA ASP A 233 24.45 19.87 2.63
C ASP A 233 25.24 18.59 2.99
N ALA A 234 26.57 18.67 2.99
CA ALA A 234 27.42 17.50 3.21
C ALA A 234 27.21 16.85 4.59
N ASP A 235 26.99 17.64 5.64
CA ASP A 235 26.80 17.13 7.00
C ASP A 235 25.45 16.43 7.16
N ALA A 236 24.38 17.05 6.66
CA ALA A 236 23.06 16.44 6.65
C ALA A 236 23.02 15.16 5.80
N LEU A 237 23.76 15.13 4.69
CA LEU A 237 23.93 13.92 3.87
C LEU A 237 24.69 12.81 4.60
N THR A 238 25.74 13.13 5.34
CA THR A 238 26.44 12.12 6.17
C THR A 238 25.48 11.53 7.23
N ALA A 239 24.70 12.39 7.91
CA ALA A 239 23.71 11.94 8.88
C ALA A 239 22.60 11.08 8.22
N PHE A 240 22.15 11.47 7.02
CA PHE A 240 21.20 10.73 6.21
C PHE A 240 21.69 9.30 5.95
N PHE A 241 22.88 9.16 5.35
CA PHE A 241 23.39 7.86 4.95
C PHE A 241 23.63 6.96 6.16
N ALA A 242 24.13 7.50 7.27
CA ALA A 242 24.29 6.75 8.51
C ALA A 242 22.94 6.20 9.04
N ALA A 243 21.90 7.04 9.06
CA ALA A 243 20.58 6.62 9.53
C ALA A 243 19.91 5.63 8.56
N GLU A 244 20.04 5.85 7.25
CA GLU A 244 19.49 4.98 6.21
C GLU A 244 20.15 3.60 6.23
N SER A 245 21.47 3.55 6.44
CA SER A 245 22.23 2.32 6.67
C SER A 245 21.72 1.54 7.89
N GLN A 246 21.44 2.22 9.00
CA GLN A 246 20.87 1.58 10.18
C GLN A 246 19.45 1.03 9.91
N GLN A 247 18.63 1.73 9.12
CA GLN A 247 17.32 1.24 8.73
C GLN A 247 17.43 -0.07 7.95
N ILE A 248 18.32 -0.15 6.95
CA ILE A 248 18.53 -1.35 6.12
C ILE A 248 18.86 -2.61 6.96
N GLU A 249 19.53 -2.44 8.10
CA GLU A 249 19.87 -3.56 8.99
C GLU A 249 18.69 -4.04 9.84
N THR A 250 17.70 -3.18 10.07
CA THR A 250 16.54 -3.46 10.94
C THR A 250 15.27 -3.80 10.15
N VAL A 251 15.22 -3.46 8.86
CA VAL A 251 14.07 -3.74 8.00
C VAL A 251 13.97 -5.24 7.72
N ALA A 252 12.87 -5.85 8.17
CA ALA A 252 12.55 -7.24 7.88
C ALA A 252 11.78 -7.44 6.55
N ASN A 253 11.24 -6.36 5.97
CA ASN A 253 10.42 -6.41 4.78
C ASN A 253 11.28 -6.42 3.51
N LEU A 254 11.25 -7.53 2.75
CA LEU A 254 11.98 -7.66 1.49
C LEU A 254 11.57 -6.63 0.43
N ASP A 255 10.29 -6.26 0.34
CA ASP A 255 9.83 -5.25 -0.63
C ASP A 255 10.47 -3.89 -0.35
N ASP A 256 10.61 -3.52 0.94
CA ASP A 256 11.25 -2.28 1.35
C ASP A 256 12.77 -2.30 1.05
N LEU A 257 13.43 -3.44 1.28
CA LEU A 257 14.84 -3.62 0.90
C LEU A 257 15.04 -3.49 -0.62
N PHE A 258 14.25 -4.18 -1.43
CA PHE A 258 14.31 -4.04 -2.89
C PHE A 258 13.99 -2.61 -3.32
N ALA A 259 13.02 -1.96 -2.68
CA ALA A 259 12.65 -0.60 -2.98
C ALA A 259 13.79 0.40 -2.75
N ARG A 260 14.50 0.30 -1.62
CA ARG A 260 15.71 1.09 -1.33
C ARG A 260 16.83 0.81 -2.32
N LEU A 261 17.05 -0.46 -2.65
CA LEU A 261 18.07 -0.87 -3.63
C LEU A 261 17.84 -0.19 -4.99
N PHE A 262 16.63 -0.32 -5.54
CA PHE A 262 16.28 0.27 -6.83
C PHE A 262 16.31 1.80 -6.77
N ALA A 263 15.76 2.39 -5.71
CA ALA A 263 15.78 3.84 -5.52
C ALA A 263 17.21 4.40 -5.48
N ALA A 264 18.11 3.82 -4.67
CA ALA A 264 19.50 4.26 -4.56
C ALA A 264 20.23 4.15 -5.91
N ARG A 265 20.03 3.06 -6.66
CA ARG A 265 20.62 2.87 -7.98
C ARG A 265 20.12 3.91 -8.99
N LEU A 266 18.81 4.15 -9.04
CA LEU A 266 18.21 5.13 -9.95
C LEU A 266 18.68 6.56 -9.64
N ILE A 267 18.81 6.91 -8.36
CA ILE A 267 19.30 8.24 -7.95
C ILE A 267 20.79 8.40 -8.23
N ARG A 268 21.62 7.37 -8.01
CA ARG A 268 23.03 7.40 -8.41
C ARG A 268 23.17 7.66 -9.91
N PHE A 269 22.38 6.98 -10.74
CA PHE A 269 22.41 7.18 -12.19
C PHE A 269 21.95 8.59 -12.60
N SER A 270 20.93 9.13 -11.92
CA SER A 270 20.34 10.44 -12.24
C SER A 270 21.00 11.62 -11.50
N LEU A 271 22.10 11.37 -10.77
CA LEU A 271 22.71 12.36 -9.90
C LEU A 271 23.20 13.62 -10.64
N PRO A 272 23.83 13.53 -11.83
CA PRO A 272 24.22 14.71 -12.60
C PRO A 272 23.04 15.64 -12.89
N ASP A 273 21.89 15.08 -13.31
CA ASP A 273 20.68 15.84 -13.63
C ASP A 273 20.08 16.49 -12.38
N ILE A 274 20.11 15.79 -11.23
CA ILE A 274 19.64 16.32 -9.94
C ILE A 274 20.49 17.52 -9.51
N LEU A 275 21.82 17.42 -9.63
CA LEU A 275 22.74 18.49 -9.28
C LEU A 275 22.62 19.68 -10.25
N GLN A 276 22.48 19.41 -11.55
CA GLN A 276 22.19 20.45 -12.54
C GLN A 276 20.88 21.19 -12.21
N ARG A 277 19.82 20.45 -11.86
CA ARG A 277 18.55 21.05 -11.47
C ARG A 277 18.68 21.89 -10.21
N ARG A 278 19.43 21.43 -9.20
CA ARG A 278 19.72 22.23 -8.00
C ARG A 278 20.40 23.55 -8.35
N ARG A 279 21.42 23.54 -9.23
CA ARG A 279 22.10 24.78 -9.65
C ARG A 279 21.14 25.78 -10.29
N GLN A 280 20.23 25.30 -11.14
CA GLN A 280 19.17 26.13 -11.74
C GLN A 280 18.25 26.72 -10.69
N ASP A 281 17.77 25.92 -9.74
CA ASP A 281 16.86 26.38 -8.68
C ASP A 281 17.53 27.39 -7.73
N LEU A 282 18.85 27.30 -7.52
CA LEU A 282 19.62 28.24 -6.70
C LEU A 282 20.17 29.45 -7.47
N ALA A 283 19.91 29.53 -8.79
CA ALA A 283 20.50 30.54 -9.69
C ALA A 283 22.04 30.65 -9.58
N LEU A 284 22.70 29.51 -9.32
CA LEU A 284 24.15 29.44 -9.15
C LEU A 284 24.85 29.34 -10.51
N GLY A 285 25.90 30.14 -10.71
CA GLY A 285 26.83 29.96 -11.83
C GLY A 285 27.62 28.64 -11.70
N PRO A 286 28.35 28.21 -12.75
CA PRO A 286 29.07 26.93 -12.78
C PRO A 286 30.08 26.75 -11.62
N ASP A 287 30.63 27.85 -11.11
CA ASP A 287 31.66 27.87 -10.06
C ASP A 287 31.15 28.39 -8.70
N ALA A 288 29.83 28.51 -8.51
CA ALA A 288 29.25 29.27 -7.39
C ALA A 288 28.95 28.47 -6.11
N ASP A 289 28.98 27.13 -6.14
CA ASP A 289 28.83 26.27 -4.95
C ASP A 289 30.17 25.61 -4.60
N PRO A 290 30.99 26.21 -3.69
CA PRO A 290 32.30 25.67 -3.32
C PRO A 290 32.20 24.29 -2.63
N GLU A 291 31.02 23.92 -2.13
CA GLU A 291 30.77 22.61 -1.51
C GLU A 291 30.18 21.59 -2.50
N GLU A 292 29.85 21.96 -3.73
CA GLU A 292 29.21 21.06 -4.69
C GLU A 292 30.06 19.82 -4.96
N GLY A 293 31.37 19.99 -5.11
CA GLY A 293 32.30 18.86 -5.27
C GLY A 293 32.36 17.94 -4.04
N VAL A 294 32.22 18.49 -2.84
CA VAL A 294 32.14 17.70 -1.60
C VAL A 294 30.83 16.93 -1.55
N ARG A 295 29.70 17.62 -1.76
CA ARG A 295 28.35 17.01 -1.78
C ARG A 295 28.23 15.93 -2.83
N ALA A 296 28.70 16.17 -4.05
CA ALA A 296 28.68 15.19 -5.14
C ALA A 296 29.43 13.91 -4.76
N ARG A 297 30.59 14.02 -4.10
CA ARG A 297 31.34 12.86 -3.58
C ARG A 297 30.59 12.13 -2.47
N VAL A 298 30.03 12.87 -1.49
CA VAL A 298 29.24 12.26 -0.40
C VAL A 298 28.03 11.52 -0.96
N LEU A 299 27.31 12.10 -1.92
CA LEU A 299 26.16 11.47 -2.59
C LEU A 299 26.56 10.21 -3.35
N THR A 300 27.63 10.29 -4.15
CA THR A 300 28.10 9.18 -4.98
C THR A 300 28.53 8.00 -4.11
N ASN A 301 29.35 8.27 -3.08
CA ASN A 301 29.83 7.25 -2.17
C ASN A 301 28.70 6.70 -1.29
N GLY A 302 27.84 7.58 -0.77
CA GLY A 302 26.72 7.21 0.09
C GLY A 302 25.71 6.31 -0.60
N PHE A 303 25.25 6.67 -1.81
CA PHE A 303 24.32 5.79 -2.55
C PHE A 303 24.98 4.48 -3.00
N SER A 304 26.27 4.48 -3.33
CA SER A 304 27.01 3.25 -3.63
C SER A 304 27.07 2.32 -2.41
N SER A 305 27.35 2.88 -1.23
CA SER A 305 27.34 2.15 0.04
C SER A 305 25.96 1.59 0.36
N LEU A 306 24.89 2.38 0.19
CA LEU A 306 23.53 1.91 0.39
C LEU A 306 23.19 0.73 -0.53
N VAL A 307 23.55 0.80 -1.81
CA VAL A 307 23.34 -0.30 -2.77
C VAL A 307 24.03 -1.58 -2.30
N GLN A 308 25.30 -1.48 -1.91
CA GLN A 308 26.07 -2.63 -1.44
C GLN A 308 25.45 -3.23 -0.17
N GLN A 309 25.21 -2.41 0.85
CA GLN A 309 24.67 -2.86 2.13
C GLN A 309 23.26 -3.46 1.99
N THR A 310 22.42 -2.89 1.11
CA THR A 310 21.09 -3.44 0.84
C THR A 310 21.17 -4.80 0.16
N LEU A 311 22.08 -5.00 -0.81
CA LEU A 311 22.33 -6.31 -1.42
C LEU A 311 22.80 -7.35 -0.39
N GLU A 312 23.68 -6.97 0.52
CA GLU A 312 24.15 -7.82 1.61
C GLU A 312 23.01 -8.15 2.60
N SER A 313 22.13 -7.19 2.89
CA SER A 313 20.94 -7.41 3.74
C SER A 313 19.95 -8.38 3.09
N ILE A 314 19.65 -8.20 1.80
CA ILE A 314 18.80 -9.12 1.02
C ILE A 314 19.40 -10.53 1.03
N GLN A 315 20.71 -10.65 0.80
CA GLN A 315 21.38 -11.96 0.80
C GLN A 315 21.30 -12.64 2.18
N ARG A 316 21.53 -11.89 3.27
CA ARG A 316 21.36 -12.41 4.64
C ARG A 316 19.92 -12.85 4.91
N HIS A 317 18.94 -12.07 4.46
CA HIS A 317 17.52 -12.42 4.61
C HIS A 317 17.26 -13.80 4.03
N PHE A 318 17.66 -14.04 2.76
CA PHE A 318 17.52 -15.34 2.10
C PHE A 318 18.33 -16.46 2.78
N GLN A 319 19.53 -16.18 3.31
CA GLN A 319 20.31 -17.19 4.03
C GLN A 319 19.65 -17.61 5.36
N THR A 320 18.99 -16.69 6.06
CA THR A 320 18.30 -16.98 7.33
C THR A 320 16.93 -17.63 7.15
N THR A 321 16.28 -17.42 5.99
CA THR A 321 14.98 -18.02 5.66
C THR A 321 15.10 -19.26 4.78
N ALA A 322 16.28 -19.56 4.24
CA ALA A 322 16.54 -20.79 3.51
C ALA A 322 16.29 -22.00 4.45
N PRO A 323 15.37 -22.91 4.10
CA PRO A 323 15.21 -24.13 4.87
C PRO A 323 16.50 -24.95 4.81
N ALA A 324 16.76 -25.74 5.86
CA ALA A 324 17.93 -26.60 5.94
C ALA A 324 18.09 -27.41 4.63
N PRO A 325 19.33 -27.60 4.15
CA PRO A 325 19.58 -28.34 2.92
C PRO A 325 18.91 -29.72 3.02
N VAL A 326 17.98 -29.99 2.10
CA VAL A 326 17.28 -31.28 2.07
C VAL A 326 18.30 -32.34 1.66
N THR A 327 18.65 -33.23 2.61
CA THR A 327 19.76 -34.17 2.48
C THR A 327 19.50 -35.38 1.58
N GLU A 328 18.36 -35.46 0.86
CA GLU A 328 18.09 -36.61 -0.02
C GLU A 328 17.44 -36.23 -1.36
N PRO A 329 17.77 -36.94 -2.46
CA PRO A 329 17.25 -36.70 -3.80
C PRO A 329 15.88 -37.35 -4.01
N GLU A 330 14.88 -37.04 -3.19
CA GLU A 330 13.49 -37.33 -3.55
C GLU A 330 12.94 -36.19 -4.43
N SER A 331 12.38 -36.51 -5.59
CA SER A 331 11.91 -35.50 -6.54
C SER A 331 10.63 -34.82 -6.06
N LEU A 332 10.44 -33.52 -6.33
CA LEU A 332 9.19 -32.77 -6.04
C LEU A 332 7.92 -33.54 -6.44
N ARG A 333 8.00 -34.25 -7.56
CA ARG A 333 6.94 -35.08 -8.12
C ARG A 333 6.50 -36.21 -7.19
N ALA A 334 7.41 -36.77 -6.39
CA ALA A 334 7.07 -37.83 -5.42
C ALA A 334 6.20 -37.29 -4.28
N HIS A 335 6.49 -36.07 -3.78
CA HIS A 335 5.67 -35.41 -2.77
C HIS A 335 4.29 -35.00 -3.33
N GLU A 336 4.22 -34.57 -4.59
CA GLU A 336 2.95 -34.27 -5.28
C GLU A 336 2.08 -35.53 -5.45
N GLU A 337 2.67 -36.64 -5.91
CA GLU A 337 1.98 -37.94 -6.04
C GLU A 337 1.50 -38.47 -4.67
N GLN A 338 2.26 -38.25 -3.59
CA GLN A 338 1.83 -38.60 -2.24
C GLN A 338 0.65 -37.74 -1.74
N LEU A 339 0.64 -36.44 -2.02
CA LEU A 339 -0.47 -35.56 -1.64
C LEU A 339 -1.76 -35.96 -2.36
N GLU A 340 -1.69 -36.28 -3.65
CA GLU A 340 -2.84 -36.74 -4.45
C GLU A 340 -3.42 -38.05 -3.87
N ALA A 341 -2.56 -39.02 -3.53
CA ALA A 341 -2.99 -40.27 -2.91
C ALA A 341 -3.65 -40.08 -1.52
N LEU A 342 -3.18 -39.11 -0.72
CA LEU A 342 -3.77 -38.77 0.57
C LEU A 342 -5.11 -38.05 0.41
N ASP A 343 -5.24 -37.16 -0.58
CA ASP A 343 -6.49 -36.45 -0.88
C ASP A 343 -7.59 -37.43 -1.31
N GLU A 344 -7.29 -38.39 -2.21
CA GLU A 344 -8.24 -39.45 -2.56
C GLU A 344 -8.64 -40.31 -1.36
N ARG A 345 -7.69 -40.62 -0.47
CA ARG A 345 -7.97 -41.40 0.75
C ARG A 345 -8.89 -40.62 1.68
N LEU A 346 -8.63 -39.34 1.90
CA LEU A 346 -9.46 -38.46 2.72
C LEU A 346 -10.89 -38.41 2.19
N GLU A 347 -11.06 -38.25 0.87
CA GLU A 347 -12.37 -38.22 0.23
C GLU A 347 -13.15 -39.52 0.46
N ARG A 348 -12.50 -40.69 0.31
CA ARG A 348 -13.13 -41.99 0.59
C ARG A 348 -13.56 -42.14 2.05
N LEU A 349 -12.72 -41.72 3.00
CA LEU A 349 -13.03 -41.77 4.42
C LEU A 349 -14.19 -40.84 4.80
N MET A 350 -14.21 -39.62 4.26
CA MET A 350 -15.29 -38.66 4.47
C MET A 350 -16.64 -39.16 3.95
N HIS A 351 -16.67 -39.77 2.75
CA HIS A 351 -17.87 -40.41 2.22
C HIS A 351 -18.37 -41.54 3.15
N THR A 352 -17.45 -42.40 3.60
CA THR A 352 -17.79 -43.49 4.53
C THR A 352 -18.35 -42.95 5.84
N LEU A 353 -17.79 -41.86 6.39
CA LEU A 353 -18.27 -41.23 7.61
C LEU A 353 -19.68 -40.66 7.45
N HIS A 354 -19.96 -40.07 6.31
CA HIS A 354 -21.29 -39.54 5.97
C HIS A 354 -22.34 -40.66 5.92
N ASP A 355 -22.05 -41.78 5.23
CA ASP A 355 -22.95 -42.92 5.13
C ASP A 355 -23.27 -43.52 6.52
N LEU A 356 -22.26 -43.63 7.39
CA LEU A 356 -22.44 -44.10 8.76
C LEU A 356 -23.30 -43.15 9.60
N GLN A 357 -23.18 -41.84 9.39
CA GLN A 357 -24.01 -40.85 10.06
C GLN A 357 -25.49 -41.01 9.67
N VAL A 358 -25.77 -41.16 8.37
CA VAL A 358 -27.14 -41.39 7.87
C VAL A 358 -27.73 -42.68 8.48
N GLN A 359 -26.95 -43.75 8.55
CA GLN A 359 -27.38 -45.01 9.19
C GLN A 359 -27.67 -44.84 10.69
N GLN A 360 -26.84 -44.07 11.40
CA GLN A 360 -27.01 -43.79 12.81
C GLN A 360 -28.30 -42.99 13.07
N GLU A 361 -28.55 -41.95 12.28
CA GLU A 361 -29.78 -41.13 12.38
C GLU A 361 -31.03 -41.97 12.12
N ALA A 362 -31.00 -42.84 11.09
CA ALA A 362 -32.10 -43.76 10.81
C ALA A 362 -32.38 -44.74 11.97
N LEU A 363 -31.33 -45.18 12.69
CA LEU A 363 -31.48 -46.02 13.87
C LEU A 363 -32.03 -45.25 15.07
N LEU A 364 -31.54 -44.03 15.32
CA LEU A 364 -32.05 -43.16 16.37
C LEU A 364 -33.55 -42.89 16.19
N GLN A 365 -33.98 -42.60 14.95
CA GLN A 365 -35.40 -42.46 14.59
C GLN A 365 -36.22 -43.70 14.94
N ARG A 366 -35.69 -44.90 14.64
CA ARG A 366 -36.37 -46.18 14.92
C ARG A 366 -36.44 -46.52 16.42
N ILE A 367 -35.43 -46.11 17.19
CA ILE A 367 -35.35 -46.41 18.63
C ILE A 367 -36.20 -45.43 19.44
N TYR A 368 -36.12 -44.14 19.15
CA TYR A 368 -36.65 -43.11 20.05
C TYR A 368 -37.94 -42.43 19.56
N PHE A 369 -38.27 -42.51 18.27
CA PHE A 369 -39.34 -41.71 17.66
C PHE A 369 -40.49 -42.54 17.05
N ARG A 370 -40.72 -43.75 17.57
CA ARG A 370 -41.81 -44.61 17.09
C ARG A 370 -43.18 -44.11 17.60
N PRO A 371 -44.23 -43.99 16.76
CA PRO A 371 -45.57 -43.62 17.24
C PRO A 371 -46.13 -44.73 18.13
N VAL A 372 -46.55 -44.39 19.35
CA VAL A 372 -47.29 -45.32 20.21
C VAL A 372 -48.72 -45.43 19.67
N ALA A 373 -48.99 -46.45 18.86
CA ALA A 373 -50.34 -46.72 18.39
C ALA A 373 -51.20 -47.29 19.54
N GLY A 374 -52.23 -46.53 19.93
CA GLY A 374 -53.37 -47.01 20.71
C GLY A 374 -53.09 -47.33 22.19
N ALA A 375 -53.11 -46.32 23.06
CA ALA A 375 -53.29 -46.52 24.49
C ALA A 375 -54.56 -45.79 24.95
N SER A 376 -55.66 -46.54 25.09
CA SER A 376 -56.92 -46.09 25.67
C SER A 376 -56.76 -45.85 27.19
N PRO A 377 -57.26 -44.74 27.76
CA PRO A 377 -56.97 -44.35 29.13
C PRO A 377 -57.98 -44.92 30.14
N GLN A 378 -58.07 -46.26 30.27
CA GLN A 378 -58.72 -46.90 31.42
C GLN A 378 -58.07 -48.25 31.75
N ALA A 379 -57.05 -48.25 32.62
CA ALA A 379 -56.50 -49.48 33.20
C ALA A 379 -55.96 -49.19 34.62
N SER A 380 -56.28 -50.06 35.59
CA SER A 380 -55.94 -49.87 37.00
C SER A 380 -54.51 -50.32 37.34
N TRP A 381 -53.95 -49.76 38.41
CA TRP A 381 -52.55 -49.87 38.84
C TRP A 381 -51.96 -51.29 38.94
N LEU A 382 -52.77 -52.32 39.21
CA LEU A 382 -52.32 -53.72 39.27
C LEU A 382 -51.95 -54.30 37.89
N SER A 383 -52.49 -53.73 36.80
CA SER A 383 -52.16 -54.12 35.43
C SER A 383 -50.88 -53.44 34.89
N ASP A 384 -50.35 -52.44 35.60
CA ASP A 384 -49.16 -51.69 35.19
C ASP A 384 -47.86 -52.38 35.61
N GLY A 385 -47.81 -52.99 36.81
CA GLY A 385 -46.63 -53.73 37.26
C GLY A 385 -46.26 -54.91 36.36
N ALA A 386 -47.25 -55.72 35.97
CA ALA A 386 -47.03 -56.85 35.06
C ALA A 386 -46.66 -56.40 33.63
N ARG A 387 -47.23 -55.28 33.14
CA ARG A 387 -46.86 -54.68 31.85
C ARG A 387 -45.45 -54.07 31.88
N LEU A 388 -45.04 -53.48 33.00
CA LEU A 388 -43.70 -52.93 33.20
C LEU A 388 -42.66 -54.05 33.18
N VAL A 389 -42.91 -55.16 33.89
CA VAL A 389 -42.02 -56.33 33.89
C VAL A 389 -41.98 -57.00 32.51
N LYS A 390 -43.11 -57.15 31.80
CA LYS A 390 -43.12 -57.65 30.41
C LYS A 390 -42.39 -56.72 29.43
N ARG A 391 -42.55 -55.40 29.56
CA ARG A 391 -41.82 -54.40 28.76
C ARG A 391 -40.32 -54.45 29.05
N ALA A 392 -39.92 -54.50 30.32
CA ALA A 392 -38.52 -54.64 30.74
C ALA A 392 -37.92 -55.96 30.23
N LEU A 393 -38.61 -57.09 30.36
CA LEU A 393 -38.15 -58.37 29.82
C LEU A 393 -38.07 -58.36 28.29
N SER A 394 -39.01 -57.71 27.58
CA SER A 394 -38.95 -57.53 26.12
C SER A 394 -37.85 -56.58 25.66
N PHE A 395 -37.49 -55.61 26.51
CA PHE A 395 -36.37 -54.70 26.29
C PHE A 395 -35.05 -55.50 26.34
N PHE A 396 -34.87 -56.34 27.37
CA PHE A 396 -33.64 -57.14 27.54
C PHE A 396 -33.51 -58.37 26.62
N SER A 397 -34.61 -58.90 26.07
CA SER A 397 -34.59 -60.11 25.21
C SER A 397 -35.00 -59.85 23.75
N GLY A 398 -35.21 -58.59 23.35
CA GLY A 398 -35.94 -58.25 22.14
C GLY A 398 -35.18 -57.48 21.05
N ARG A 399 -35.98 -56.94 20.13
CA ARG A 399 -35.54 -56.17 18.95
C ARG A 399 -34.89 -54.83 19.32
N GLU A 400 -35.30 -54.21 20.43
CA GLU A 400 -34.81 -52.89 20.87
C GLU A 400 -33.36 -52.94 21.38
N PHE A 401 -33.00 -53.92 22.22
CA PHE A 401 -31.61 -54.15 22.63
C PHE A 401 -30.66 -54.36 21.45
N ARG A 402 -31.09 -55.13 20.43
CA ARG A 402 -30.30 -55.33 19.19
C ARG A 402 -30.11 -54.04 18.40
N LEU A 403 -31.09 -53.13 18.40
CA LEU A 403 -30.97 -51.84 17.74
C LEU A 403 -30.02 -50.90 18.50
N GLN A 404 -30.09 -50.88 19.84
CA GLN A 404 -29.16 -50.12 20.67
C GLN A 404 -27.72 -50.64 20.61
N ALA A 405 -27.51 -51.96 20.62
CA ALA A 405 -26.19 -52.55 20.42
C ALA A 405 -25.60 -52.19 19.05
N ARG A 406 -26.43 -52.20 18.00
CA ARG A 406 -26.03 -51.77 16.65
C ARG A 406 -25.70 -50.27 16.61
N LEU A 407 -26.46 -49.44 17.33
CA LEU A 407 -26.20 -47.99 17.46
C LEU A 407 -24.84 -47.73 18.12
N SER A 408 -24.54 -48.39 19.24
CA SER A 408 -23.25 -48.27 19.93
C SER A 408 -22.07 -48.75 19.08
N THR A 409 -22.27 -49.84 18.31
CA THR A 409 -21.26 -50.35 17.38
C THR A 409 -20.98 -49.33 16.26
N LEU A 410 -22.01 -48.77 15.64
CA LEU A 410 -21.87 -47.72 14.63
C LEU A 410 -21.20 -46.47 15.17
N HIS A 411 -21.54 -46.04 16.39
CA HIS A 411 -20.91 -44.90 17.02
C HIS A 411 -19.40 -45.13 17.23
N THR A 412 -19.02 -46.31 17.71
CA THR A 412 -17.60 -46.69 17.89
C THR A 412 -16.85 -46.70 16.54
N TYR A 413 -17.47 -47.25 15.49
CA TYR A 413 -16.88 -47.28 14.16
C TYR A 413 -16.69 -45.87 13.58
N ARG A 414 -17.65 -44.95 13.81
CA ARG A 414 -17.52 -43.54 13.43
C ARG A 414 -16.38 -42.85 14.16
N LEU A 415 -16.19 -43.09 15.46
CA LEU A 415 -15.09 -42.48 16.22
C LEU A 415 -13.73 -42.93 15.69
N ASN A 416 -13.56 -44.24 15.44
CA ASN A 416 -12.32 -44.77 14.85
C ASN A 416 -12.05 -44.17 13.46
N LEU A 417 -13.09 -43.96 12.66
CA LEU A 417 -12.97 -43.35 11.33
C LEU A 417 -12.59 -41.86 11.41
N VAL A 418 -13.10 -41.13 12.40
CA VAL A 418 -12.70 -39.75 12.66
C VAL A 418 -11.23 -39.68 13.07
N ASP A 419 -10.75 -40.58 13.92
CA ASP A 419 -9.33 -40.66 14.29
C ASP A 419 -8.44 -40.96 13.08
N GLU A 420 -8.87 -41.84 12.18
CA GLU A 420 -8.16 -42.13 10.93
C GLU A 420 -8.11 -40.90 10.01
N ILE A 421 -9.21 -40.17 9.85
CA ILE A 421 -9.29 -38.93 9.07
C ILE A 421 -8.30 -37.89 9.63
N LEU A 422 -8.28 -37.70 10.95
CA LEU A 422 -7.36 -36.76 11.59
C LEU A 422 -5.89 -37.16 11.38
N GLY A 423 -5.59 -38.46 11.41
CA GLY A 423 -4.27 -39.00 11.08
C GLY A 423 -3.84 -38.68 9.65
N VAL A 424 -4.71 -38.92 8.66
CA VAL A 424 -4.45 -38.63 7.24
C VAL A 424 -4.27 -37.12 7.01
N GLN A 425 -5.06 -36.28 7.68
CA GLN A 425 -4.90 -34.81 7.61
C GLN A 425 -3.57 -34.33 8.18
N ALA A 426 -3.11 -34.90 9.29
CA ALA A 426 -1.82 -34.57 9.89
C ALA A 426 -0.65 -34.98 8.98
N GLU A 427 -0.72 -36.16 8.37
CA GLU A 427 0.27 -36.65 7.41
C GLU A 427 0.34 -35.75 6.17
N ARG A 428 -0.83 -35.40 5.60
CA ARG A 428 -0.94 -34.46 4.47
C ARG A 428 -0.32 -33.10 4.79
N ALA A 429 -0.60 -32.54 5.97
CA ALA A 429 -0.03 -31.26 6.39
C ALA A 429 1.50 -31.29 6.45
N ARG A 430 2.07 -32.41 6.95
CA ARG A 430 3.53 -32.61 7.03
C ARG A 430 4.18 -32.66 5.64
N ILE A 431 3.60 -33.41 4.70
CA ILE A 431 4.12 -33.52 3.32
C ILE A 431 4.02 -32.16 2.61
N GLN A 432 2.92 -31.42 2.84
CA GLN A 432 2.72 -30.09 2.26
C GLN A 432 3.74 -29.06 2.79
N GLU A 433 4.14 -29.16 4.06
CA GLU A 433 5.21 -28.34 4.64
C GLU A 433 6.59 -28.66 4.04
N GLN A 434 6.90 -29.95 3.85
CA GLN A 434 8.13 -30.39 3.18
C GLN A 434 8.22 -29.89 1.73
N LEU A 435 7.11 -29.96 0.98
CA LEU A 435 7.04 -29.48 -0.40
C LEU A 435 7.30 -27.96 -0.48
N ARG A 436 6.67 -27.17 0.40
CA ARG A 436 6.90 -25.72 0.49
C ARG A 436 8.34 -25.36 0.81
N ALA A 437 8.95 -26.05 1.78
CA ALA A 437 10.36 -25.86 2.12
C ALA A 437 11.26 -26.14 0.90
N ARG A 438 10.97 -27.18 0.13
CA ARG A 438 11.78 -27.56 -1.04
C ARG A 438 11.61 -26.60 -2.23
N GLN A 439 10.38 -26.13 -2.48
CA GLN A 439 10.12 -25.08 -3.48
C GLN A 439 10.85 -23.79 -3.11
N MET A 440 10.82 -23.41 -1.83
CA MET A 440 11.56 -22.25 -1.33
C MET A 440 13.08 -22.42 -1.49
N HIS A 441 13.62 -23.60 -1.20
CA HIS A 441 15.04 -23.90 -1.43
C HIS A 441 15.43 -23.78 -2.91
N LEU A 442 14.62 -24.33 -3.83
CA LEU A 442 14.87 -24.23 -5.27
C LEU A 442 14.84 -22.77 -5.75
N LEU A 443 13.84 -22.00 -5.33
CA LEU A 443 13.75 -20.56 -5.60
C LEU A 443 14.98 -19.82 -5.03
N THR A 444 15.37 -20.11 -3.79
CA THR A 444 16.54 -19.48 -3.17
C THR A 444 17.83 -19.83 -3.91
N SER A 445 17.99 -21.07 -4.40
CA SER A 445 19.15 -21.51 -5.18
C SER A 445 19.21 -20.86 -6.57
N GLN A 446 18.07 -20.74 -7.26
CA GLN A 446 17.96 -20.00 -8.52
C GLN A 446 18.24 -18.51 -8.31
N TRP A 447 17.69 -17.93 -7.24
CA TRP A 447 17.89 -16.52 -6.91
C TRP A 447 19.33 -16.22 -6.47
N THR A 448 20.03 -17.16 -5.84
CA THR A 448 21.46 -16.97 -5.51
C THR A 448 22.29 -16.91 -6.79
N HIS A 449 21.93 -17.69 -7.81
CA HIS A 449 22.53 -17.64 -9.14
C HIS A 449 22.18 -16.32 -9.86
N GLU A 450 20.90 -15.94 -9.90
CA GLU A 450 20.45 -14.68 -10.52
C GLU A 450 20.98 -13.43 -9.80
N LEU A 451 21.12 -13.44 -8.48
CA LEU A 451 21.76 -12.36 -7.70
C LEU A 451 23.26 -12.29 -7.98
N THR A 452 23.90 -13.42 -8.25
CA THR A 452 25.30 -13.47 -8.69
C THR A 452 25.44 -12.92 -10.10
N GLU A 453 24.53 -13.26 -11.01
CA GLU A 453 24.46 -12.65 -12.35
C GLU A 453 24.12 -11.16 -12.29
N LEU A 454 23.19 -10.73 -11.42
CA LEU A 454 22.90 -9.32 -11.17
C LEU A 454 24.14 -8.60 -10.66
N ARG A 455 24.90 -9.16 -9.72
CA ARG A 455 26.19 -8.59 -9.28
C ARG A 455 27.20 -8.50 -10.43
N GLN A 456 27.26 -9.51 -11.30
CA GLN A 456 28.13 -9.48 -12.47
C GLN A 456 27.68 -8.41 -13.48
N ASN A 457 26.37 -8.30 -13.75
CA ASN A 457 25.76 -7.30 -14.63
C ASN A 457 25.87 -5.89 -14.05
N VAL A 458 25.78 -5.73 -12.72
CA VAL A 458 26.07 -4.47 -12.02
C VAL A 458 27.53 -4.09 -12.25
N ARG A 459 28.49 -5.01 -12.03
CA ARG A 459 29.91 -4.77 -12.31
C ARG A 459 30.22 -4.56 -13.79
N LEU A 460 29.40 -5.11 -14.70
CA LEU A 460 29.54 -4.93 -16.14
C LEU A 460 29.04 -3.54 -16.55
N LEU A 461 27.89 -3.12 -16.02
CA LEU A 461 27.34 -1.78 -16.24
C LEU A 461 28.19 -0.68 -15.60
N GLU A 462 28.75 -0.92 -14.42
CA GLU A 462 29.73 -0.02 -13.79
C GLU A 462 30.99 0.12 -14.66
N ARG A 463 31.49 -0.98 -15.23
CA ARG A 463 32.61 -0.95 -16.19
C ARG A 463 32.24 -0.28 -17.52
N LEU A 464 31.03 -0.47 -18.04
CA LEU A 464 30.58 0.20 -19.27
C LEU A 464 30.44 1.71 -19.09
N HIS A 465 30.02 2.17 -17.91
CA HIS A 465 29.96 3.60 -17.60
C HIS A 465 31.34 4.25 -17.47
N GLU A 466 32.36 3.50 -16.99
CA GLU A 466 33.76 3.97 -17.02
C GLU A 466 34.30 4.11 -18.46
N TYR A 467 33.73 3.39 -19.44
CA TYR A 467 34.11 3.49 -20.85
C TYR A 467 33.40 4.61 -21.63
N ASP A 468 32.24 5.10 -21.17
CA ASP A 468 31.54 6.26 -21.77
C ASP A 468 32.09 7.62 -21.29
N VAL A 469 33.08 7.60 -20.38
CA VAL A 469 33.74 8.80 -19.83
C VAL A 469 35.17 8.99 -20.40
N LEU A 470 35.61 8.14 -21.33
CA LEU A 470 36.83 8.30 -22.14
C LEU A 470 36.45 8.72 -23.57
#